data_AF-A0A507B4N6-F1
#
_entry.id   AF-A0A507B4N6-F1
#
_cell.length_a   1.000
_cell.length_b   1.000
_cell.length_c   1.000
_cell.angle_alpha   90.00
_cell.angle_beta   90.00
_cell.angle_gamma   90.00
#
_symmetry.space_group_name_H-M   'P 1'
#
loop_
_entity.id
_entity.type
_entity.pdbx_description
1 polymer ?
#
loop_
_entity_poly.entity_id
_entity_poly.type
_entity_poly.pdbx_seq_one_letter_code
_entity_poly.pdbx_strand_id
1 'polypeptide(L)'
;MPPAQLNMESARGGAAWDDVVSWDPACWDPFDPGSLTIRGAGLVEYSKADCLGAIHGEKAPSPSQSKHLPEVGRIAVLRGIRHHPGFAEDLRGVGQCPEYARALNARAIMSNEIPLIQDPAHVPYCIWYPETASEETYRSVAMMYPQMRYQVGRACAVAGYIELYQELDLLPDLGVAEEARDAMRVRNCKGSEEIYNSIVSEPVRWQVMNDYTRSVALDNPTRSEYGLNGDTAIRSMLELRRKFDGPSYHHGDWEVGLFHPSESSVDELAPRYFNITEDWHIDEFSSVEEVAVESGSRQTMPDNSQMLELLWQPLPFDLPPGDKDVLILLAAYHGDVDRYNRLRRPVPVGLMEERCVIRGIYHNPLFAKWWSLQPVHLSRRYESAITARFIMTNDLSRVTEQTDDHDLPFQIWWPQRAKPETYLELARRKPSMKPAVARALLVADYQSAWDSLDFKPYHGLLVEARASPNPYYEQDLEQRCHKMGLSIDKLEGAGPASLEDVSVHDFADDTTTLFHGSLSVADFEAFDTRPGIYDGYRVDVSEAELYAVVPDELRPTDKFGHVDLGRLYFEQSNEPPNEKAYSEAYSPGGGSYRGRGRGRSSGVPWGRYPPRHAH
;
A
#
# COMPACT_ATOMS: atom_id res chain seq x y z
N MET A 1 33.66 -45.23 -25.99
CA MET A 1 33.31 -45.55 -24.58
C MET A 1 32.58 -44.36 -23.99
N PRO A 2 31.53 -44.60 -23.20
CA PRO A 2 30.39 -43.69 -23.01
C PRO A 2 30.70 -42.49 -22.11
N PRO A 3 29.86 -41.43 -22.13
CA PRO A 3 29.97 -40.35 -21.15
C PRO A 3 29.53 -40.85 -19.77
N ALA A 4 30.33 -40.50 -18.76
CA ALA A 4 30.04 -40.77 -17.37
C ALA A 4 28.78 -40.02 -16.92
N GLN A 5 27.93 -40.72 -16.19
CA GLN A 5 26.78 -40.19 -15.47
C GLN A 5 27.27 -39.13 -14.46
N LEU A 6 26.86 -37.88 -14.64
CA LEU A 6 26.92 -36.85 -13.60
C LEU A 6 25.65 -36.97 -12.77
N ASN A 7 25.84 -37.37 -11.51
CA ASN A 7 24.83 -37.34 -10.46
C ASN A 7 24.19 -35.95 -10.38
N MET A 8 22.86 -35.90 -10.54
CA MET A 8 22.03 -34.75 -10.21
C MET A 8 21.90 -34.63 -8.68
N GLU A 9 22.91 -34.12 -8.00
CA GLU A 9 22.78 -33.79 -6.56
C GLU A 9 23.56 -32.55 -6.08
N SER A 10 24.10 -31.70 -6.98
CA SER A 10 24.85 -30.51 -6.57
C SER A 10 24.48 -29.22 -7.33
N ALA A 11 23.18 -28.94 -7.42
CA ALA A 11 22.66 -27.64 -7.84
C ALA A 11 21.63 -27.11 -6.83
N ARG A 12 22.02 -27.08 -5.55
CA ARG A 12 21.39 -26.24 -4.52
C ARG A 12 22.37 -25.13 -4.20
N GLY A 13 22.35 -24.11 -5.03
CA GLY A 13 23.21 -22.94 -4.96
C GLY A 13 22.58 -21.76 -5.70
N GLY A 14 21.27 -21.59 -5.54
CA GLY A 14 20.63 -20.30 -5.75
C GLY A 14 20.62 -19.63 -4.39
N ALA A 15 21.35 -18.54 -4.23
CA ALA A 15 21.29 -17.70 -3.04
C ALA A 15 19.84 -17.25 -2.86
N ALA A 16 19.19 -17.84 -1.87
CA ALA A 16 17.87 -17.44 -1.47
C ALA A 16 17.97 -16.07 -0.81
N TRP A 17 16.94 -15.26 -0.98
CA TRP A 17 16.68 -14.02 -0.26
C TRP A 17 16.57 -14.19 1.27
N ASP A 18 16.79 -15.42 1.76
CA ASP A 18 16.67 -15.87 3.15
C ASP A 18 17.63 -15.14 4.11
N ASP A 19 18.73 -14.55 3.63
CA ASP A 19 19.70 -13.84 4.47
C ASP A 19 19.58 -12.29 4.43
N VAL A 20 18.65 -11.73 3.63
CA VAL A 20 18.52 -10.26 3.45
C VAL A 20 17.33 -9.66 4.18
N VAL A 21 16.34 -10.46 4.58
CA VAL A 21 15.24 -10.02 5.45
C VAL A 21 14.83 -11.18 6.33
N SER A 22 15.56 -11.42 7.43
CA SER A 22 14.91 -12.02 8.60
C SER A 22 13.90 -11.00 9.09
N TRP A 23 12.67 -11.12 8.61
CA TRP A 23 11.52 -10.47 9.22
C TRP A 23 11.47 -11.04 10.64
N ASP A 24 12.01 -10.32 11.61
CA ASP A 24 11.79 -10.65 13.01
C ASP A 24 10.35 -10.23 13.33
N PRO A 25 9.41 -11.17 13.51
CA PRO A 25 8.04 -10.84 13.85
C PRO A 25 7.97 -10.14 15.22
N ALA A 26 9.02 -10.19 16.04
CA ALA A 26 9.10 -9.44 17.29
C ALA A 26 9.26 -7.92 17.08
N CYS A 27 9.52 -7.45 15.86
CA CYS A 27 9.53 -6.02 15.53
C CYS A 27 8.14 -5.47 15.16
N TRP A 28 7.19 -6.36 14.87
CA TRP A 28 5.78 -6.07 14.60
C TRP A 28 4.93 -7.20 15.20
N ASP A 29 4.97 -7.31 16.52
CA ASP A 29 3.97 -8.05 17.28
C ASP A 29 2.99 -7.04 17.89
N PRO A 30 1.78 -6.84 17.34
CA PRO A 30 0.74 -6.09 18.02
C PRO A 30 0.12 -6.87 19.18
N PHE A 31 0.53 -8.13 19.41
CA PHE A 31 -0.07 -9.04 20.37
C PHE A 31 0.97 -9.95 21.05
N ASP A 32 1.85 -9.40 21.89
CA ASP A 32 2.31 -10.16 23.07
C ASP A 32 1.21 -10.05 24.14
N PRO A 33 0.35 -11.07 24.33
CA PRO A 33 -0.72 -11.01 25.32
C PRO A 33 -0.18 -11.21 26.75
N GLY A 34 1.13 -11.37 26.91
CA GLY A 34 1.79 -11.75 28.16
C GLY A 34 2.06 -10.62 29.15
N SER A 35 1.95 -9.34 28.77
CA SER A 35 2.22 -8.22 29.69
C SER A 35 1.01 -7.37 30.09
N LEU A 36 -0.20 -7.70 29.62
CA LEU A 36 -1.40 -6.91 29.90
C LEU A 36 -2.07 -7.32 31.21
N THR A 37 -1.55 -6.79 32.31
CA THR A 37 -2.37 -6.32 33.44
C THR A 37 -1.60 -5.27 34.23
N ILE A 38 -1.69 -4.00 33.82
CA ILE A 38 -1.37 -2.86 34.71
C ILE A 38 -2.57 -1.91 34.72
N ARG A 39 -3.66 -2.34 35.36
CA ARG A 39 -4.62 -1.39 35.92
C ARG A 39 -3.98 -0.74 37.13
N GLY A 40 -3.54 0.52 37.03
CA GLY A 40 -3.38 1.37 38.21
C GLY A 40 -2.19 2.34 38.35
N ALA A 41 -1.49 2.78 37.29
CA ALA A 41 -0.43 3.79 37.47
C ALA A 41 -0.34 4.84 36.34
N GLY A 42 -0.74 6.08 36.65
CA GLY A 42 0.02 7.28 36.26
C GLY A 42 0.00 7.80 34.81
N LEU A 43 -0.85 7.30 33.90
CA LEU A 43 -0.96 7.88 32.55
C LEU A 43 -1.36 9.36 32.60
N VAL A 44 -0.62 10.21 31.88
CA VAL A 44 -0.95 11.63 31.72
C VAL A 44 -2.14 11.74 30.76
N GLU A 45 -3.19 12.46 31.16
CA GLU A 45 -4.33 12.72 30.27
C GLU A 45 -3.89 13.51 29.03
N TYR A 46 -4.46 13.14 27.88
CA TYR A 46 -4.23 13.87 26.63
C TYR A 46 -4.68 15.33 26.76
N SER A 47 -3.79 16.26 26.42
CA SER A 47 -4.08 17.69 26.30
C SER A 47 -3.65 18.18 24.92
N LYS A 48 -4.61 18.62 24.12
CA LYS A 48 -4.35 19.25 22.81
C LYS A 48 -3.44 20.48 22.94
N ALA A 49 -3.66 21.27 23.99
CA ALA A 49 -2.85 22.46 24.27
C ALA A 49 -1.40 22.11 24.62
N ASP A 50 -1.18 20.98 25.30
CA ASP A 50 0.16 20.51 25.64
C ASP A 50 0.89 19.98 24.40
N CYS A 51 0.18 19.31 23.50
CA CYS A 51 0.73 18.87 22.23
C CYS A 51 1.11 20.07 21.34
N LEU A 52 0.25 21.08 21.22
CA LEU A 52 0.57 22.31 20.49
C LEU A 52 1.75 23.05 21.11
N GLY A 53 1.74 23.23 22.44
CA GLY A 53 2.85 23.86 23.15
C GLY A 53 4.17 23.10 22.99
N ALA A 54 4.12 21.77 22.86
CA ALA A 54 5.32 20.98 22.57
C ALA A 54 5.78 21.17 21.11
N ILE A 55 4.88 21.12 20.13
CA ILE A 55 5.18 21.36 18.69
C ILE A 55 5.79 22.75 18.49
N HIS A 56 5.29 23.77 19.19
CA HIS A 56 5.77 25.15 19.13
C HIS A 56 7.04 25.39 19.98
N GLY A 57 7.52 24.39 20.72
CA GLY A 57 8.71 24.52 21.57
C GLY A 57 8.49 25.37 22.83
N GLU A 58 7.23 25.61 23.20
CA GLU A 58 6.83 26.51 24.29
C GLU A 58 6.63 25.77 25.62
N LYS A 59 6.25 24.48 25.55
CA LYS A 59 5.91 23.67 26.73
C LYS A 59 6.50 22.27 26.66
N ALA A 60 7.55 22.03 27.45
CA ALA A 60 8.13 20.71 27.62
C ALA A 60 7.47 19.95 28.79
N PRO A 61 7.26 18.62 28.69
CA PRO A 61 6.88 17.81 29.84
C PRO A 61 8.05 17.71 30.82
N SER A 62 7.74 17.55 32.11
CA SER A 62 8.79 17.17 33.06
C SER A 62 9.31 15.75 32.78
N PRO A 63 10.54 15.40 33.20
CA PRO A 63 11.09 14.06 33.02
C PRO A 63 10.21 12.93 33.59
N SER A 64 9.48 13.18 34.68
CA SER A 64 8.53 12.21 35.25
C SER A 64 7.27 12.05 34.40
N GLN A 65 6.74 13.14 33.82
CA GLN A 65 5.57 13.10 32.95
C GLN A 65 5.88 12.45 31.59
N SER A 66 7.06 12.71 31.03
CA SER A 66 7.45 12.28 29.68
C SER A 66 7.33 10.77 29.44
N LYS A 67 7.51 9.97 30.51
CA LYS A 67 7.42 8.50 30.51
C LYS A 67 5.99 7.96 30.40
N HIS A 68 5.01 8.80 30.72
CA HIS A 68 3.61 8.43 30.84
C HIS A 68 2.72 9.23 29.88
N LEU A 69 3.34 9.94 28.92
CA LEU A 69 2.61 10.63 27.87
C LEU A 69 1.96 9.63 26.92
N PRO A 70 0.74 9.94 26.41
CA PRO A 70 0.19 9.23 25.27
C PRO A 70 1.12 9.40 24.06
N GLU A 71 1.04 8.48 23.10
CA GLU A 71 1.94 8.43 21.95
C GLU A 71 1.95 9.76 21.18
N VAL A 72 0.79 10.35 20.88
CA VAL A 72 0.67 11.67 20.23
C VAL A 72 1.42 12.77 20.98
N GLY A 73 1.42 12.72 22.32
CA GLY A 73 2.15 13.67 23.15
C GLY A 73 3.67 13.46 23.09
N ARG A 74 4.14 12.20 23.07
CA ARG A 74 5.57 11.88 22.88
C ARG A 74 6.07 12.37 21.53
N ILE A 75 5.30 12.10 20.47
CA ILE A 75 5.62 12.52 19.10
C ILE A 75 5.63 14.06 18.99
N ALA A 76 4.70 14.77 19.64
CA ALA A 76 4.69 16.24 19.69
C ALA A 76 5.94 16.83 20.37
N VAL A 77 6.44 16.16 21.41
CA VAL A 77 7.69 16.57 22.07
C VAL A 77 8.89 16.33 21.16
N LEU A 78 8.94 15.20 20.44
CA LEU A 78 9.99 14.94 19.44
C LEU A 78 10.00 16.01 18.34
N ARG A 79 8.81 16.34 17.80
CA ARG A 79 8.62 17.42 16.84
C ARG A 79 9.20 18.74 17.36
N GLY A 80 8.87 19.10 18.60
CA GLY A 80 9.39 20.28 19.28
C GLY A 80 10.91 20.27 19.38
N ILE A 81 11.50 19.16 19.85
CA ILE A 81 12.96 19.00 19.99
C ILE A 81 13.67 19.20 18.65
N ARG A 82 13.13 18.65 17.56
CA ARG A 82 13.74 18.75 16.22
C ARG A 82 13.76 20.19 15.70
N HIS A 83 12.73 20.96 15.98
CA HIS A 83 12.51 22.28 15.39
C HIS A 83 12.98 23.46 16.24
N HIS A 84 13.09 23.29 17.57
CA HIS A 84 13.39 24.38 18.49
C HIS A 84 14.68 24.10 19.28
N PRO A 85 15.81 24.77 18.95
CA PRO A 85 17.05 24.66 19.72
C PRO A 85 16.84 25.00 21.21
N GLY A 86 17.39 24.18 22.10
CA GLY A 86 17.27 24.36 23.55
C GLY A 86 15.95 23.85 24.17
N PHE A 87 15.00 23.34 23.37
CA PHE A 87 13.76 22.77 23.89
C PHE A 87 13.97 21.38 24.53
N ALA A 88 13.36 21.17 25.70
CA ALA A 88 13.29 19.89 26.40
C ALA A 88 14.64 19.18 26.67
N GLU A 89 15.72 19.96 26.89
CA GLU A 89 17.06 19.43 27.18
C GLU A 89 17.12 18.49 28.40
N ASP A 90 16.26 18.73 29.39
CA ASP A 90 16.13 17.91 30.61
C ASP A 90 15.70 16.47 30.31
N LEU A 91 15.21 16.17 29.10
CA LEU A 91 14.81 14.82 28.69
C LEU A 91 15.98 13.93 28.24
N ARG A 92 17.20 14.46 28.08
CA ARG A 92 18.39 13.74 27.56
C ARG A 92 18.75 12.47 28.34
N GLY A 93 18.39 12.41 29.63
CA GLY A 93 18.67 11.30 30.55
C GLY A 93 17.47 10.40 30.89
N VAL A 94 16.34 10.54 30.19
CA VAL A 94 15.14 9.74 30.46
C VAL A 94 15.31 8.34 29.84
N GLY A 95 15.98 7.44 30.57
CA GLY A 95 16.42 6.12 30.06
C GLY A 95 15.33 5.12 29.62
N GLN A 96 14.04 5.47 29.69
CA GLN A 96 12.94 4.67 29.15
C GLN A 96 12.46 5.16 27.77
N CYS A 97 13.00 6.27 27.27
CA CYS A 97 12.59 6.94 26.03
C CYS A 97 13.83 7.37 25.23
N PRO A 98 14.58 6.42 24.63
CA PRO A 98 15.83 6.71 23.92
C PRO A 98 15.64 7.64 22.70
N GLU A 99 14.43 7.73 22.15
CA GLU A 99 14.07 8.66 21.07
C GLU A 99 14.24 10.14 21.44
N TYR A 100 14.03 10.53 22.70
CA TYR A 100 14.30 11.92 23.13
C TYR A 100 15.79 12.22 23.06
N ALA A 101 16.64 11.29 23.51
CA ALA A 101 18.09 11.45 23.44
C ALA A 101 18.57 11.51 21.99
N ARG A 102 18.03 10.65 21.09
CA ARG A 102 18.31 10.73 19.65
C ARG A 102 17.90 12.08 19.05
N ALA A 103 16.68 12.54 19.31
CA ALA A 103 16.20 13.83 18.81
C ALA A 103 17.05 15.00 19.31
N LEU A 104 17.41 15.02 20.60
CA LEU A 104 18.27 16.04 21.20
C LEU A 104 19.71 16.00 20.65
N ASN A 105 20.25 14.81 20.42
CA ASN A 105 21.58 14.65 19.80
C ASN A 105 21.59 15.15 18.36
N ALA A 106 20.56 14.81 17.58
CA ALA A 106 20.43 15.32 16.23
C ALA A 106 20.28 16.85 16.21
N ARG A 107 19.43 17.41 17.07
CA ARG A 107 19.22 18.87 17.18
C ARG A 107 20.50 19.60 17.55
N ALA A 108 21.30 19.06 18.48
CA ALA A 108 22.60 19.62 18.84
C ALA A 108 23.53 19.65 17.61
N ILE A 109 23.66 18.53 16.89
CA ILE A 109 24.49 18.45 15.67
C ILE A 109 24.05 19.51 14.65
N MET A 110 22.75 19.61 14.37
CA MET A 110 22.19 20.61 13.44
C MET A 110 22.44 22.06 13.89
N SER A 111 22.62 22.29 15.20
CA SER A 111 23.01 23.58 15.79
C SER A 111 24.53 23.80 15.84
N ASN A 112 25.35 22.98 15.16
CA ASN A 112 26.81 22.99 15.19
C ASN A 112 27.44 22.60 16.54
N GLU A 113 26.71 21.86 17.37
CA GLU A 113 27.19 21.34 18.65
C GLU A 113 27.35 19.82 18.59
N ILE A 114 28.50 19.29 19.02
CA ILE A 114 28.77 17.84 18.96
C ILE A 114 28.45 17.23 20.32
N PRO A 115 27.33 16.50 20.47
CA PRO A 115 26.96 15.89 21.73
C PRO A 115 27.89 14.72 22.07
N LEU A 116 28.02 14.41 23.35
CA LEU A 116 28.66 13.17 23.80
C LEU A 116 27.67 12.00 23.73
N ILE A 117 27.89 11.05 22.82
CA ILE A 117 27.01 9.90 22.60
C ILE A 117 27.73 8.63 23.11
N GLN A 118 27.31 8.14 24.28
CA GLN A 118 27.89 6.94 24.88
C GLN A 118 27.10 5.67 24.56
N ASP A 119 25.77 5.78 24.50
CA ASP A 119 24.87 4.66 24.23
C ASP A 119 24.56 4.60 22.72
N PRO A 120 24.81 3.46 22.04
CA PRO A 120 24.41 3.25 20.65
C PRO A 120 22.92 3.51 20.40
N ALA A 121 22.04 3.26 21.37
CA ALA A 121 20.61 3.53 21.27
C ALA A 121 20.28 5.04 21.16
N HIS A 122 21.23 5.91 21.53
CA HIS A 122 21.10 7.37 21.45
C HIS A 122 21.70 7.95 20.15
N VAL A 123 22.21 7.13 19.25
CA VAL A 123 22.72 7.58 17.95
C VAL A 123 21.55 8.03 17.06
N PRO A 124 21.51 9.31 16.63
CA PRO A 124 20.45 9.76 15.75
C PRO A 124 20.62 9.24 14.33
N TYR A 125 19.52 8.89 13.68
CA TYR A 125 19.50 8.47 12.28
C TYR A 125 19.49 9.66 11.32
N CYS A 126 18.58 10.62 11.51
CA CYS A 126 18.50 11.85 10.72
C CYS A 126 19.15 13.03 11.44
N ILE A 127 20.21 13.61 10.87
CA ILE A 127 21.00 14.73 11.46
C ILE A 127 21.08 15.97 10.56
N TRP A 128 20.21 16.07 9.55
CA TRP A 128 20.27 17.09 8.49
C TRP A 128 18.96 17.84 8.26
N TYR A 129 17.91 17.52 9.04
CA TYR A 129 16.57 18.10 8.90
C TYR A 129 16.01 18.55 10.26
N PRO A 130 15.50 19.78 10.42
CA PRO A 130 15.07 20.71 9.36
C PRO A 130 16.19 21.48 8.66
N GLU A 131 17.36 21.57 9.28
CA GLU A 131 18.50 22.30 8.76
C GLU A 131 19.79 21.51 8.88
N THR A 132 20.73 21.78 7.98
CA THR A 132 22.04 21.14 7.94
C THR A 132 23.02 21.92 8.81
N ALA A 133 23.90 21.20 9.50
CA ALA A 133 25.05 21.80 10.16
C ALA A 133 26.09 22.30 9.15
N SER A 134 27.12 22.99 9.66
CA SER A 134 28.30 23.34 8.87
C SER A 134 29.08 22.10 8.47
N GLU A 135 29.80 22.20 7.34
CA GLU A 135 30.68 21.13 6.87
C GLU A 135 31.72 20.73 7.93
N GLU A 136 32.27 21.69 8.67
CA GLU A 136 33.26 21.43 9.72
C GLU A 136 32.68 20.66 10.92
N THR A 137 31.44 20.96 11.31
CA THR A 137 30.74 20.17 12.33
C THR A 137 30.57 18.73 11.86
N TYR A 138 30.13 18.52 10.62
CA TYR A 138 29.96 17.18 10.08
C TYR A 138 31.27 16.41 9.95
N ARG A 139 32.36 17.07 9.54
CA ARG A 139 33.72 16.50 9.56
C ARG A 139 34.11 16.05 10.96
N SER A 140 33.86 16.89 11.96
CA SER A 140 34.14 16.57 13.36
C SER A 140 33.25 15.44 13.91
N VAL A 141 31.98 15.35 13.49
CA VAL A 141 31.07 14.24 13.83
C VAL A 141 31.59 12.93 13.23
N ALA A 142 31.96 12.90 11.95
CA ALA A 142 32.50 11.70 11.31
C ALA A 142 33.82 11.24 11.96
N MET A 143 34.66 12.17 12.39
CA MET A 143 35.91 11.87 13.10
C MET A 143 35.66 11.31 14.50
N MET A 144 34.74 11.89 15.26
CA MET A 144 34.44 11.48 16.64
C MET A 144 33.59 10.20 16.70
N TYR A 145 32.69 10.03 15.74
CA TYR A 145 31.76 8.92 15.63
C TYR A 145 31.85 8.29 14.24
N PRO A 146 32.88 7.48 13.94
CA PRO A 146 33.05 6.84 12.62
C PRO A 146 31.85 6.01 12.16
N GLN A 147 31.07 5.47 13.10
CA GLN A 147 29.82 4.75 12.83
C GLN A 147 28.71 5.64 12.23
N MET A 148 28.81 6.97 12.36
CA MET A 148 27.85 7.93 11.83
C MET A 148 28.22 8.47 10.44
N ARG A 149 29.26 7.93 9.79
CA ARG A 149 29.76 8.45 8.50
C ARG A 149 28.73 8.46 7.38
N TYR A 150 27.76 7.54 7.38
CA TYR A 150 26.69 7.52 6.37
C TYR A 150 25.62 8.58 6.65
N GLN A 151 25.28 8.83 7.91
CA GLN A 151 24.42 9.94 8.32
C GLN A 151 25.05 11.29 7.92
N VAL A 152 26.37 11.41 8.09
CA VAL A 152 27.14 12.57 7.61
C VAL A 152 27.14 12.63 6.08
N GLY A 153 27.34 11.51 5.39
CA GLY A 153 27.27 11.45 3.92
C GLY A 153 25.94 11.89 3.36
N ARG A 154 24.83 11.48 3.98
CA ARG A 154 23.48 11.93 3.60
C ARG A 154 23.25 13.40 3.91
N ALA A 155 23.80 13.92 5.01
CA ALA A 155 23.81 15.36 5.26
C ALA A 155 24.61 16.14 4.20
N CYS A 156 25.73 15.58 3.72
CA CYS A 156 26.51 16.16 2.62
C CYS A 156 25.71 16.17 1.31
N ALA A 157 24.95 15.10 1.02
CA ALA A 157 24.04 15.07 -0.13
C ALA A 157 23.00 16.19 -0.09
N VAL A 158 22.44 16.50 1.09
CA VAL A 158 21.48 17.61 1.28
C VAL A 158 22.14 18.98 1.15
N ALA A 159 23.31 19.18 1.77
CA ALA A 159 23.99 20.47 1.83
C ALA A 159 24.85 20.77 0.59
N GLY A 160 25.22 19.75 -0.17
CA GLY A 160 26.18 19.84 -1.29
C GLY A 160 27.64 19.90 -0.87
N TYR A 161 28.00 19.34 0.29
CA TYR A 161 29.39 19.30 0.76
C TYR A 161 30.17 18.18 0.07
N ILE A 162 30.50 18.38 -1.21
CA ILE A 162 31.17 17.38 -2.04
C ILE A 162 32.57 17.03 -1.53
N GLU A 163 33.33 18.00 -1.04
CA GLU A 163 34.69 17.78 -0.52
C GLU A 163 34.65 16.83 0.68
N LEU A 164 33.85 17.15 1.70
CA LEU A 164 33.63 16.25 2.83
C LEU A 164 33.05 14.89 2.40
N TYR A 165 32.09 14.84 1.47
CA TYR A 165 31.55 13.56 1.00
C TYR A 165 32.65 12.63 0.46
N GLN A 166 33.60 13.17 -0.30
CA GLN A 166 34.74 12.41 -0.82
C GLN A 166 35.70 11.97 0.30
N GLU A 167 35.90 12.79 1.34
CA GLU A 167 36.72 12.44 2.51
C GLU A 167 36.17 11.23 3.29
N LEU A 168 34.85 11.00 3.28
CA LEU A 168 34.20 9.93 4.04
C LEU A 168 34.44 8.52 3.47
N ASP A 169 34.85 8.42 2.20
CA ASP A 169 35.11 7.16 1.49
C ASP A 169 33.98 6.13 1.67
N LEU A 170 32.75 6.57 1.34
CA LEU A 170 31.55 5.75 1.48
C LEU A 170 31.38 4.83 0.27
N LEU A 171 30.72 3.69 0.50
CA LEU A 171 30.19 2.91 -0.60
C LEU A 171 29.12 3.73 -1.34
N PRO A 172 28.91 3.51 -2.66
CA PRO A 172 27.89 4.18 -3.45
C PRO A 172 26.48 3.77 -2.98
N ASP A 173 26.00 4.43 -1.92
CA ASP A 173 24.73 4.16 -1.25
C ASP A 173 23.54 4.82 -1.98
N LEU A 174 22.48 4.05 -2.19
CA LEU A 174 21.29 4.51 -2.90
C LEU A 174 20.53 5.59 -2.14
N GLY A 175 20.49 5.54 -0.80
CA GLY A 175 19.81 6.55 0.01
C GLY A 175 20.48 7.92 -0.10
N VAL A 176 21.81 7.95 -0.09
CA VAL A 176 22.58 9.18 -0.36
C VAL A 176 22.31 9.70 -1.78
N ALA A 177 22.24 8.83 -2.79
CA ALA A 177 21.95 9.25 -4.16
C ALA A 177 20.53 9.80 -4.32
N GLU A 178 19.51 9.18 -3.72
CA GLU A 178 18.14 9.67 -3.77
C GLU A 178 18.01 11.04 -3.08
N GLU A 179 18.67 11.23 -1.95
CA GLU A 179 18.74 12.51 -1.24
C GLU A 179 19.45 13.59 -2.07
N ALA A 180 20.58 13.26 -2.69
CA ALA A 180 21.33 14.17 -3.54
C ALA A 180 20.50 14.60 -4.78
N ARG A 181 19.75 13.66 -5.35
CA ARG A 181 18.82 13.91 -6.47
C ARG A 181 17.70 14.86 -6.09
N ASP A 182 17.16 14.73 -4.88
CA ASP A 182 16.15 15.66 -4.35
C ASP A 182 16.74 17.06 -4.15
N ALA A 183 17.89 17.14 -3.48
CA ALA A 183 18.56 18.40 -3.16
C ALA A 183 18.95 19.20 -4.42
N MET A 184 19.46 18.56 -5.47
CA MET A 184 19.80 19.26 -6.71
C MET A 184 18.58 19.87 -7.42
N ARG A 185 17.40 19.27 -7.28
CA ARG A 185 16.15 19.78 -7.87
C ARG A 185 15.58 20.96 -7.10
N VAL A 186 15.54 20.85 -5.77
CA VAL A 186 14.92 21.85 -4.91
C VAL A 186 15.85 23.06 -4.68
N ARG A 187 17.16 22.83 -4.59
CA ARG A 187 18.14 23.85 -4.18
C ARG A 187 19.10 24.28 -5.29
N ASN A 188 19.06 23.65 -6.46
CA ASN A 188 20.03 23.87 -7.55
C ASN A 188 21.48 23.76 -7.05
N CYS A 189 21.74 22.76 -6.20
CA CYS A 189 23.02 22.58 -5.53
C CYS A 189 23.98 21.73 -6.37
N LYS A 190 25.00 22.37 -6.95
CA LYS A 190 25.99 21.68 -7.79
C LYS A 190 26.75 20.58 -7.04
N GLY A 191 27.05 20.77 -5.75
CA GLY A 191 27.70 19.75 -4.94
C GLY A 191 26.85 18.48 -4.81
N SER A 192 25.53 18.63 -4.62
CA SER A 192 24.60 17.50 -4.61
C SER A 192 24.53 16.79 -5.96
N GLU A 193 24.56 17.53 -7.07
CA GLU A 193 24.63 16.96 -8.42
C GLU A 193 25.92 16.13 -8.63
N GLU A 194 27.06 16.63 -8.16
CA GLU A 194 28.34 15.90 -8.23
C GLU A 194 28.32 14.63 -7.37
N ILE A 195 27.75 14.68 -6.16
CA ILE A 195 27.54 13.49 -5.30
C ILE A 195 26.64 12.48 -6.01
N TYR A 196 25.48 12.92 -6.52
CA TYR A 196 24.55 12.07 -7.24
C TYR A 196 25.24 11.34 -8.40
N ASN A 197 25.93 12.08 -9.27
CA ASN A 197 26.63 11.54 -10.43
C ASN A 197 27.74 10.56 -10.03
N SER A 198 28.48 10.84 -8.94
CA SER A 198 29.51 9.91 -8.45
C SER A 198 28.94 8.57 -7.99
N ILE A 199 27.70 8.53 -7.47
CA ILE A 199 27.07 7.29 -7.02
C ILE A 199 26.43 6.56 -8.19
N VAL A 200 25.65 7.26 -9.02
CA VAL A 200 24.89 6.60 -10.10
C VAL A 200 25.77 6.17 -11.28
N SER A 201 26.97 6.70 -11.42
CA SER A 201 27.92 6.21 -12.43
C SER A 201 28.59 4.89 -12.04
N GLU A 202 28.50 4.48 -10.78
CA GLU A 202 29.09 3.22 -10.31
C GLU A 202 28.28 1.99 -10.79
N PRO A 203 28.96 0.92 -11.25
CA PRO A 203 28.31 -0.31 -11.71
C PRO A 203 27.77 -1.17 -10.55
N VAL A 204 28.24 -0.94 -9.32
CA VAL A 204 27.79 -1.64 -8.12
C VAL A 204 27.38 -0.59 -7.10
N ARG A 205 26.14 -0.68 -6.62
CA ARG A 205 25.56 0.23 -5.64
C ARG A 205 24.99 -0.54 -4.46
N TRP A 206 24.86 0.13 -3.33
CA TRP A 206 24.59 -0.52 -2.03
C TRP A 206 23.36 0.07 -1.35
N GLN A 207 22.70 -0.76 -0.55
CA GLN A 207 21.67 -0.37 0.42
C GLN A 207 22.31 -0.43 1.81
N VAL A 208 23.08 0.59 2.16
CA VAL A 208 23.74 0.68 3.46
C VAL A 208 22.81 1.30 4.48
N MET A 209 22.10 2.36 4.10
CA MET A 209 21.06 2.99 4.91
C MET A 209 19.69 2.38 4.61
N ASN A 210 18.88 2.11 5.65
CA ASN A 210 17.51 1.63 5.51
C ASN A 210 16.55 2.49 6.34
N ASP A 211 15.74 3.30 5.65
CA ASP A 211 14.84 4.28 6.25
C ASP A 211 13.59 3.67 6.90
N TYR A 212 13.21 2.46 6.49
CA TYR A 212 12.10 1.72 7.11
C TYR A 212 12.43 1.31 8.55
N THR A 213 13.69 0.92 8.78
CA THR A 213 14.15 0.40 10.07
C THR A 213 15.06 1.37 10.83
N ARG A 214 15.46 2.48 10.19
CA ARG A 214 16.44 3.46 10.70
C ARG A 214 17.78 2.81 11.05
N SER A 215 18.23 1.89 10.18
CA SER A 215 19.46 1.12 10.38
C SER A 215 20.55 1.48 9.36
N VAL A 216 21.80 1.26 9.74
CA VAL A 216 22.99 1.47 8.90
C VAL A 216 23.86 0.21 8.96
N ALA A 217 23.95 -0.51 7.84
CA ALA A 217 24.64 -1.79 7.75
C ALA A 217 26.13 -1.61 7.40
N LEU A 218 26.98 -1.36 8.40
CA LEU A 218 28.41 -1.09 8.19
C LEU A 218 29.25 -2.35 7.91
N ASP A 219 28.92 -3.47 8.55
CA ASP A 219 29.75 -4.69 8.51
C ASP A 219 29.43 -5.60 7.33
N ASN A 220 28.14 -5.70 6.98
CA ASN A 220 27.66 -6.53 5.87
C ASN A 220 26.60 -5.75 5.06
N PRO A 221 27.01 -4.71 4.32
CA PRO A 221 26.09 -3.95 3.49
C PRO A 221 25.50 -4.82 2.39
N THR A 222 24.23 -4.61 2.06
CA THR A 222 23.56 -5.35 0.99
C THR A 222 23.85 -4.69 -0.34
N ARG A 223 24.36 -5.46 -1.30
CA ARG A 223 24.46 -5.00 -2.69
C ARG A 223 23.04 -4.85 -3.24
N SER A 224 22.76 -3.71 -3.89
CA SER A 224 21.45 -3.53 -4.48
C SER A 224 21.30 -4.30 -5.79
N GLU A 225 20.14 -4.93 -5.95
CA GLU A 225 19.74 -5.59 -7.20
C GLU A 225 19.26 -4.59 -8.26
N TYR A 226 18.75 -3.44 -7.82
CA TYR A 226 18.21 -2.37 -8.66
C TYR A 226 18.93 -1.06 -8.37
N GLY A 227 18.70 -0.05 -9.19
CA GLY A 227 19.20 1.29 -8.95
C GLY A 227 18.33 2.05 -7.94
N LEU A 228 18.14 3.35 -8.19
CA LEU A 228 17.19 4.17 -7.44
C LEU A 228 15.79 3.56 -7.53
N ASN A 229 15.08 3.44 -6.41
CA ASN A 229 13.82 2.69 -6.32
C ASN A 229 12.74 3.39 -5.49
N GLY A 230 12.98 4.62 -5.02
CA GLY A 230 12.04 5.40 -4.24
C GLY A 230 11.82 4.85 -2.83
N ASP A 231 12.85 4.24 -2.25
CA ASP A 231 12.84 3.60 -0.92
C ASP A 231 13.55 4.43 0.16
N THR A 232 13.76 5.71 -0.12
CA THR A 232 14.42 6.69 0.76
C THR A 232 13.48 7.84 1.12
N ALA A 233 13.50 8.23 2.38
CA ALA A 233 12.82 9.40 2.92
C ALA A 233 13.59 10.68 2.57
N ILE A 234 13.43 11.17 1.35
CA ILE A 234 14.11 12.38 0.87
C ILE A 234 13.59 13.63 1.59
N ARG A 235 14.43 14.67 1.68
CA ARG A 235 14.12 15.93 2.37
C ARG A 235 12.78 16.54 1.98
N SER A 236 12.44 16.61 0.68
CA SER A 236 11.16 17.18 0.24
C SER A 236 9.94 16.44 0.82
N MET A 237 10.04 15.12 1.08
CA MET A 237 9.00 14.38 1.78
C MET A 237 8.90 14.75 3.26
N LEU A 238 10.02 15.12 3.90
CA LEU A 238 10.04 15.53 5.31
C LEU A 238 9.43 16.92 5.54
N GLU A 239 9.27 17.72 4.49
CA GLU A 239 8.60 19.03 4.55
C GLU A 239 7.08 18.90 4.66
N LEU A 240 6.52 17.77 4.24
CA LEU A 240 5.09 17.48 4.33
C LEU A 240 4.66 17.33 5.79
N ARG A 241 3.52 17.92 6.14
CA ARG A 241 2.95 17.96 7.49
C ARG A 241 1.69 17.14 7.59
N ARG A 242 1.57 16.42 8.70
CA ARG A 242 0.37 15.68 9.07
C ARG A 242 -0.26 16.35 10.28
N LYS A 243 -1.48 16.85 10.11
CA LYS A 243 -2.28 17.33 11.24
C LYS A 243 -2.42 16.22 12.28
N PHE A 244 -2.07 16.49 13.53
CA PHE A 244 -2.37 15.53 14.59
C PHE A 244 -3.85 15.64 14.97
N ASP A 245 -4.51 14.49 15.06
CA ASP A 245 -5.81 14.38 15.69
C ASP A 245 -5.67 14.00 17.16
N GLY A 246 -6.70 14.32 17.95
CA GLY A 246 -6.80 13.75 19.29
C GLY A 246 -6.95 12.23 19.21
N PRO A 247 -6.72 11.50 20.31
CA PRO A 247 -6.95 10.06 20.34
C PRO A 247 -8.40 9.76 19.88
N SER A 248 -8.54 9.00 18.80
CA SER A 248 -9.85 8.58 18.27
C SER A 248 -10.44 7.52 19.19
N TYR A 249 -11.62 7.78 19.76
CA TYR A 249 -12.32 6.87 20.69
C TYR A 249 -13.18 5.80 19.98
N HIS A 250 -12.98 5.59 18.68
CA HIS A 250 -13.77 4.63 17.91
C HIS A 250 -12.90 3.41 17.55
N HIS A 251 -13.33 2.25 18.06
CA HIS A 251 -12.76 0.90 17.95
C HIS A 251 -11.97 0.42 19.17
N GLY A 252 -12.10 -0.87 19.46
CA GLY A 252 -11.93 -1.50 20.77
C GLY A 252 -10.49 -1.72 21.25
N ASP A 253 -9.55 -0.87 20.85
CA ASP A 253 -8.13 -0.96 21.19
C ASP A 253 -7.78 -0.13 22.46
N TRP A 254 -8.68 -0.21 23.45
CA TRP A 254 -8.83 0.76 24.54
C TRP A 254 -7.89 0.57 25.75
N GLU A 255 -6.81 -0.21 25.65
CA GLU A 255 -5.88 -0.36 26.78
C GLU A 255 -4.43 0.13 26.53
N VAL A 256 -4.07 0.60 25.34
CA VAL A 256 -2.65 0.92 25.03
C VAL A 256 -2.34 2.33 24.51
N GLY A 257 -3.33 3.20 24.27
CA GLY A 257 -3.04 4.60 23.89
C GLY A 257 -2.18 4.72 22.62
N LEU A 258 -2.28 3.74 21.73
CA LEU A 258 -1.61 3.71 20.44
C LEU A 258 -2.22 4.79 19.55
N PHE A 259 -1.39 5.72 19.10
CA PHE A 259 -1.68 6.52 17.94
C PHE A 259 -1.58 5.58 16.73
N HIS A 260 -2.66 4.86 16.43
CA HIS A 260 -2.83 4.38 15.07
C HIS A 260 -3.19 5.61 14.24
N PRO A 261 -2.37 6.02 13.25
CA PRO A 261 -2.87 6.94 12.22
C PRO A 261 -4.14 6.28 11.69
N SER A 262 -5.29 6.93 11.88
CA SER A 262 -6.55 6.25 11.64
C SER A 262 -6.54 5.68 10.24
N GLU A 263 -6.99 4.44 10.07
CA GLU A 263 -7.25 3.85 8.76
C GLU A 263 -8.26 4.67 7.94
N SER A 264 -8.86 5.72 8.52
CA SER A 264 -9.74 6.69 7.86
C SER A 264 -9.05 8.00 7.46
N SER A 265 -7.77 8.21 7.82
CA SER A 265 -6.95 9.36 7.39
C SER A 265 -6.08 9.00 6.18
N VAL A 266 -6.62 8.17 5.30
CA VAL A 266 -6.01 7.67 4.05
C VAL A 266 -5.88 8.75 2.98
N ASP A 267 -6.12 10.01 3.31
CA ASP A 267 -5.73 11.16 2.50
C ASP A 267 -4.50 11.78 3.16
N GLU A 268 -3.25 11.57 2.71
CA GLU A 268 -2.62 12.01 1.46
C GLU A 268 -1.32 12.71 1.95
N LEU A 269 -0.19 12.44 1.28
CA LEU A 269 1.08 13.20 1.29
C LEU A 269 2.15 12.93 2.37
N ALA A 270 1.88 12.86 3.67
CA ALA A 270 2.98 12.64 4.63
C ALA A 270 3.56 11.20 4.50
N PRO A 271 4.90 10.99 4.57
CA PRO A 271 5.50 9.70 4.29
C PRO A 271 4.99 8.64 5.27
N ARG A 272 4.03 7.82 4.81
CA ARG A 272 3.42 6.72 5.56
C ARG A 272 4.44 5.67 5.99
N TYR A 273 5.55 5.63 5.25
CA TYR A 273 6.54 4.57 5.30
C TYR A 273 7.77 4.94 6.12
N PHE A 274 8.04 6.24 6.28
CA PHE A 274 9.32 6.71 6.80
C PHE A 274 9.12 7.61 8.00
N ASN A 275 9.72 7.21 9.13
CA ASN A 275 9.74 8.00 10.36
C ASN A 275 11.18 8.28 10.82
N ILE A 276 12.03 8.72 9.89
CA ILE A 276 13.46 8.93 10.14
C ILE A 276 13.75 10.08 11.13
N THR A 277 12.78 10.97 11.34
CA THR A 277 12.78 12.06 12.34
C THR A 277 12.16 11.67 13.68
N GLU A 278 11.49 10.51 13.74
CA GLU A 278 10.77 9.95 14.90
C GLU A 278 9.52 10.72 15.34
N ASP A 279 9.22 11.85 14.69
CA ASP A 279 8.09 12.73 14.98
C ASP A 279 6.87 12.51 14.07
N TRP A 280 6.91 11.49 13.20
CA TRP A 280 5.85 11.16 12.23
C TRP A 280 5.35 12.36 11.39
N HIS A 281 6.17 13.42 11.29
CA HIS A 281 5.82 14.69 10.65
C HIS A 281 4.54 15.34 11.20
N ILE A 282 4.22 15.11 12.47
CA ILE A 282 3.00 15.68 13.05
C ILE A 282 3.10 17.21 13.17
N ASP A 283 1.99 17.88 12.93
CA ASP A 283 1.88 19.34 13.00
C ASP A 283 0.43 19.78 13.31
N GLU A 284 0.21 21.08 13.49
CA GLU A 284 -1.13 21.64 13.77
C GLU A 284 -2.04 21.72 12.53
N PHE A 285 -1.46 21.56 11.34
CA PHE A 285 -2.13 21.55 10.04
C PHE A 285 -1.60 20.41 9.15
N SER A 286 -2.36 20.10 8.10
CA SER A 286 -1.91 19.18 7.05
C SER A 286 -1.42 19.97 5.85
N SER A 287 -0.32 19.55 5.22
CA SER A 287 0.11 20.13 3.95
C SER A 287 -0.95 20.00 2.85
N VAL A 288 -1.89 19.04 2.96
CA VAL A 288 -3.05 18.91 2.05
C VAL A 288 -4.10 19.99 2.31
N GLU A 289 -4.36 20.32 3.58
CA GLU A 289 -5.38 21.30 3.97
C GLU A 289 -4.98 22.73 3.56
N GLU A 290 -3.70 23.12 3.66
CA GLU A 290 -3.23 24.44 3.20
C GLU A 290 -3.38 24.62 1.67
N VAL A 291 -3.17 23.54 0.89
CA VAL A 291 -3.34 23.56 -0.58
C VAL A 291 -4.79 23.85 -0.99
N ALA A 292 -5.77 23.52 -0.14
CA ALA A 292 -7.19 23.75 -0.40
C ALA A 292 -7.68 25.18 -0.03
N VAL A 293 -6.93 25.93 0.80
CA VAL A 293 -7.43 27.17 1.43
C VAL A 293 -6.81 28.45 0.85
N GLU A 294 -5.55 28.45 0.43
CA GLU A 294 -4.86 29.68 -0.02
C GLU A 294 -4.49 29.66 -1.50
N SER A 295 -5.35 30.25 -2.32
CA SER A 295 -5.00 31.06 -3.50
C SER A 295 -3.63 30.78 -4.19
N GLY A 296 -3.59 29.75 -5.03
CA GLY A 296 -2.80 29.77 -6.28
C GLY A 296 -1.30 29.52 -6.21
N SER A 297 -0.66 29.41 -5.04
CA SER A 297 0.72 28.91 -4.91
C SER A 297 0.71 27.50 -4.35
N ARG A 298 0.37 26.53 -5.22
CA ARG A 298 0.42 25.10 -4.91
C ARG A 298 1.86 24.71 -4.56
N GLN A 299 2.11 24.25 -3.33
CA GLN A 299 3.27 23.39 -3.09
C GLN A 299 3.10 22.20 -4.04
N THR A 300 3.96 22.15 -5.06
CA THR A 300 3.85 21.16 -6.11
C THR A 300 4.16 19.81 -5.51
N MET A 301 3.15 18.96 -5.40
CA MET A 301 3.32 17.52 -5.41
C MET A 301 4.46 17.17 -6.36
N PRO A 302 5.39 16.25 -5.98
CA PRO A 302 6.40 15.77 -6.89
C PRO A 302 5.73 15.46 -8.23
N ASP A 303 6.32 15.95 -9.31
CA ASP A 303 5.81 15.66 -10.63
C ASP A 303 5.92 14.14 -10.88
N ASN A 304 4.81 13.45 -10.66
CA ASN A 304 4.71 12.01 -10.84
C ASN A 304 4.55 11.63 -12.32
N SER A 305 4.51 12.55 -13.28
CA SER A 305 4.30 12.23 -14.70
C SER A 305 5.29 11.17 -15.22
N GLN A 306 6.58 11.26 -14.88
CA GLN A 306 7.57 10.26 -15.28
C GLN A 306 7.34 8.89 -14.61
N MET A 307 6.83 8.87 -13.36
CA MET A 307 6.42 7.62 -12.70
C MET A 307 5.20 7.02 -13.39
N LEU A 308 4.22 7.83 -13.78
CA LEU A 308 3.00 7.37 -14.43
C LEU A 308 3.25 6.81 -15.84
N GLU A 309 4.24 7.32 -16.58
CA GLU A 309 4.67 6.69 -17.84
C GLU A 309 5.12 5.23 -17.67
N LEU A 310 5.59 4.86 -16.48
CA LEU A 310 6.00 3.48 -16.17
C LEU A 310 4.84 2.52 -15.96
N LEU A 311 3.58 2.99 -15.96
CA LEU A 311 2.41 2.09 -15.88
C LEU A 311 2.39 1.09 -17.04
N TRP A 312 2.84 1.50 -18.24
CA TRP A 312 2.89 0.66 -19.44
C TRP A 312 4.29 0.48 -20.03
N GLN A 313 5.33 1.12 -19.48
CA GLN A 313 6.72 0.96 -19.89
C GLN A 313 7.49 -0.02 -18.98
N PRO A 314 8.57 -0.66 -19.46
CA PRO A 314 9.49 -1.40 -18.61
C PRO A 314 10.08 -0.51 -17.50
N LEU A 315 10.33 -1.08 -16.33
CA LEU A 315 10.96 -0.33 -15.24
C LEU A 315 12.45 -0.08 -15.57
N PRO A 316 12.91 1.18 -15.66
CA PRO A 316 14.33 1.49 -15.86
C PRO A 316 15.16 1.00 -14.68
N PHE A 317 16.49 0.84 -14.81
CA PHE A 317 17.33 0.43 -13.68
C PHE A 317 17.24 1.43 -12.52
N ASP A 318 17.28 2.72 -12.84
CA ASP A 318 17.04 3.84 -11.92
C ASP A 318 15.63 4.37 -12.13
N LEU A 319 14.74 4.17 -11.16
CA LEU A 319 13.40 4.77 -11.20
C LEU A 319 13.51 6.29 -11.21
N PRO A 320 12.61 7.00 -11.90
CA PRO A 320 12.52 8.44 -11.79
C PRO A 320 12.24 8.88 -10.35
N PRO A 321 12.41 10.17 -10.02
CA PRO A 321 11.77 10.77 -8.84
C PRO A 321 10.27 10.45 -8.73
N GLY A 322 9.72 10.51 -7.53
CA GLY A 322 8.27 10.53 -7.32
C GLY A 322 7.75 9.36 -6.50
N ASP A 323 6.44 9.29 -6.42
CA ASP A 323 5.73 8.23 -5.69
C ASP A 323 5.47 7.03 -6.59
N LYS A 324 5.93 5.85 -6.15
CA LYS A 324 5.76 4.57 -6.87
C LYS A 324 4.56 3.77 -6.40
N ASP A 325 3.78 4.26 -5.45
CA ASP A 325 2.69 3.50 -4.83
C ASP A 325 1.66 3.02 -5.85
N VAL A 326 1.29 3.86 -6.83
CA VAL A 326 0.40 3.46 -7.94
C VAL A 326 1.00 2.31 -8.76
N LEU A 327 2.32 2.31 -8.99
CA LEU A 327 3.01 1.22 -9.70
C LEU A 327 2.99 -0.09 -8.91
N ILE A 328 3.09 -0.02 -7.57
CA ILE A 328 2.98 -1.18 -6.67
C ILE A 328 1.59 -1.79 -6.80
N LEU A 329 0.54 -0.97 -6.67
CA LEU A 329 -0.85 -1.41 -6.72
C LEU A 329 -1.20 -2.04 -8.06
N LEU A 330 -0.79 -1.42 -9.18
CA LEU A 330 -1.06 -1.95 -10.50
C LEU A 330 -0.32 -3.27 -10.77
N ALA A 331 0.95 -3.37 -10.34
CA ALA A 331 1.72 -4.62 -10.45
C ALA A 331 1.07 -5.76 -9.63
N ALA A 332 0.62 -5.46 -8.41
CA ALA A 332 -0.12 -6.40 -7.57
C ALA A 332 -1.44 -6.83 -8.22
N TYR A 333 -2.22 -5.88 -8.75
CA TYR A 333 -3.51 -6.12 -9.38
C TYR A 333 -3.39 -7.09 -10.56
N HIS A 334 -2.40 -6.91 -11.44
CA HIS A 334 -2.18 -7.82 -12.57
C HIS A 334 -1.43 -9.12 -12.20
N GLY A 335 -0.93 -9.23 -10.98
CA GLY A 335 -0.11 -10.36 -10.56
C GLY A 335 1.23 -10.44 -11.29
N ASP A 336 1.87 -9.29 -11.55
CA ASP A 336 3.19 -9.22 -12.16
C ASP A 336 4.27 -9.47 -11.09
N VAL A 337 4.82 -10.69 -11.07
CA VAL A 337 5.81 -11.11 -10.07
C VAL A 337 7.05 -10.20 -10.09
N ASP A 338 7.60 -9.92 -11.26
CA ASP A 338 8.88 -9.21 -11.39
C ASP A 338 8.72 -7.75 -11.00
N ARG A 339 7.68 -7.08 -11.50
CA ARG A 339 7.40 -5.68 -11.14
C ARG A 339 7.02 -5.55 -9.67
N TYR A 340 6.13 -6.40 -9.18
CA TYR A 340 5.67 -6.31 -7.80
C TYR A 340 6.81 -6.59 -6.82
N ASN A 341 7.63 -7.64 -7.04
CA ASN A 341 8.77 -7.95 -6.18
C ASN A 341 9.79 -6.81 -6.12
N ARG A 342 10.04 -6.13 -7.24
CA ARG A 342 10.95 -4.99 -7.30
C ARG A 342 10.37 -3.73 -6.61
N LEU A 343 9.09 -3.45 -6.79
CA LEU A 343 8.48 -2.19 -6.38
C LEU A 343 7.98 -2.22 -4.93
N ARG A 344 7.50 -3.37 -4.45
CA ARG A 344 6.85 -3.51 -3.13
C ARG A 344 7.73 -2.96 -2.01
N ARG A 345 7.07 -2.36 -1.03
CA ARG A 345 7.70 -1.85 0.19
C ARG A 345 7.59 -2.90 1.30
N PRO A 346 8.41 -2.82 2.37
CA PRO A 346 8.22 -3.66 3.55
C PRO A 346 6.87 -3.47 4.25
N VAL A 347 6.31 -2.25 4.15
CA VAL A 347 4.98 -1.91 4.67
C VAL A 347 4.02 -1.71 3.49
N PRO A 348 2.84 -2.37 3.47
CA PRO A 348 1.91 -2.26 2.36
C PRO A 348 1.39 -0.83 2.12
N VAL A 349 1.03 -0.54 0.87
CA VAL A 349 0.32 0.66 0.42
C VAL A 349 -1.15 0.58 0.88
N GLY A 350 -1.36 0.84 2.18
CA GLY A 350 -2.66 0.82 2.83
C GLY A 350 -3.43 -0.50 2.66
N LEU A 351 -4.74 -0.45 2.84
CA LEU A 351 -5.63 -1.60 2.63
C LEU A 351 -5.79 -1.96 1.14
N MET A 352 -5.42 -1.04 0.24
CA MET A 352 -5.58 -1.24 -1.19
C MET A 352 -4.62 -2.30 -1.74
N GLU A 353 -3.38 -2.33 -1.25
CA GLU A 353 -2.41 -3.32 -1.70
C GLU A 353 -2.88 -4.76 -1.43
N GLU A 354 -3.45 -5.04 -0.24
CA GLU A 354 -4.01 -6.37 0.07
C GLU A 354 -5.09 -6.77 -0.96
N ARG A 355 -5.98 -5.84 -1.32
CA ARG A 355 -7.05 -6.09 -2.30
C ARG A 355 -6.49 -6.34 -3.71
N CYS A 356 -5.52 -5.53 -4.14
CA CYS A 356 -4.81 -5.73 -5.40
C CYS A 356 -4.11 -7.09 -5.44
N VAL A 357 -3.40 -7.46 -4.37
CA VAL A 357 -2.68 -8.74 -4.26
C VAL A 357 -3.66 -9.92 -4.32
N ILE A 358 -4.76 -9.88 -3.56
CA ILE A 358 -5.79 -10.93 -3.59
C ILE A 358 -6.31 -11.11 -5.02
N ARG A 359 -6.70 -10.01 -5.68
CA ARG A 359 -7.15 -10.05 -7.08
C ARG A 359 -6.06 -10.63 -8.00
N GLY A 360 -4.82 -10.17 -7.88
CA GLY A 360 -3.69 -10.70 -8.66
C GLY A 360 -3.48 -12.21 -8.47
N ILE A 361 -3.62 -12.71 -7.24
CA ILE A 361 -3.54 -14.14 -6.91
C ILE A 361 -4.65 -14.91 -7.62
N TYR A 362 -5.90 -14.43 -7.57
CA TYR A 362 -7.03 -15.07 -8.27
C TYR A 362 -6.82 -15.13 -9.79
N HIS A 363 -6.21 -14.10 -10.38
CA HIS A 363 -6.06 -13.98 -11.84
C HIS A 363 -4.78 -14.62 -12.40
N ASN A 364 -3.72 -14.75 -11.60
CA ASN A 364 -2.43 -15.25 -12.09
C ASN A 364 -1.91 -16.45 -11.25
N PRO A 365 -1.87 -17.68 -11.80
CA PRO A 365 -1.42 -18.87 -11.06
C PRO A 365 0.07 -18.83 -10.70
N LEU A 366 0.92 -18.15 -11.48
CA LEU A 366 2.34 -18.01 -11.16
C LEU A 366 2.55 -17.02 -10.01
N PHE A 367 1.77 -15.94 -9.98
CA PHE A 367 1.76 -15.01 -8.85
C PHE A 367 1.27 -15.68 -7.57
N ALA A 368 0.21 -16.49 -7.65
CA ALA A 368 -0.25 -17.31 -6.53
C ALA A 368 0.82 -18.29 -6.04
N LYS A 369 1.53 -18.94 -6.97
CA LYS A 369 2.65 -19.83 -6.62
C LYS A 369 3.78 -19.07 -5.94
N TRP A 370 4.17 -17.91 -6.46
CA TRP A 370 5.20 -17.07 -5.86
C TRP A 370 4.81 -16.59 -4.45
N TRP A 371 3.55 -16.17 -4.27
CA TRP A 371 3.00 -15.81 -2.95
C TRP A 371 3.01 -16.98 -1.97
N SER A 372 2.69 -18.20 -2.44
CA SER A 372 2.73 -19.40 -1.60
C SER A 372 4.13 -19.77 -1.07
N LEU A 373 5.17 -19.15 -1.60
CA LEU A 373 6.57 -19.35 -1.19
C LEU A 373 7.09 -18.21 -0.30
N GLN A 374 6.30 -17.15 -0.07
CA GLN A 374 6.75 -16.04 0.76
C GLN A 374 6.86 -16.50 2.23
N PRO A 375 7.91 -16.09 2.97
CA PRO A 375 8.23 -16.59 4.30
C PRO A 375 7.28 -16.10 5.41
N VAL A 376 6.24 -15.35 5.08
CA VAL A 376 5.35 -14.67 6.03
C VAL A 376 4.20 -15.60 6.42
N HIS A 377 3.78 -15.57 7.69
CA HIS A 377 2.44 -16.02 8.08
C HIS A 377 1.42 -15.09 7.43
N LEU A 378 1.14 -15.38 6.17
CA LEU A 378 0.24 -14.58 5.36
C LEU A 378 -1.10 -14.48 6.07
N SER A 379 -1.69 -13.29 6.03
CA SER A 379 -3.10 -13.08 6.37
C SER A 379 -3.91 -14.25 5.82
N ARG A 380 -4.81 -14.81 6.64
CA ARG A 380 -5.70 -15.91 6.25
C ARG A 380 -6.41 -15.65 4.90
N ARG A 381 -6.58 -14.38 4.54
CA ARG A 381 -7.13 -13.93 3.27
C ARG A 381 -6.25 -14.31 2.07
N TYR A 382 -4.93 -14.12 2.17
CA TYR A 382 -3.99 -14.54 1.15
C TYR A 382 -3.95 -16.07 1.01
N GLU A 383 -3.94 -16.80 2.13
CA GLU A 383 -3.96 -18.27 2.12
C GLU A 383 -5.22 -18.83 1.46
N SER A 384 -6.37 -18.24 1.76
CA SER A 384 -7.64 -18.54 1.10
C SER A 384 -7.57 -18.27 -0.41
N ALA A 385 -7.10 -17.08 -0.82
CA ALA A 385 -6.97 -16.71 -2.24
C ALA A 385 -5.99 -17.62 -3.01
N ILE A 386 -4.86 -17.97 -2.40
CA ILE A 386 -3.87 -18.90 -2.96
C ILE A 386 -4.54 -20.26 -3.15
N THR A 387 -5.20 -20.77 -2.10
CA THR A 387 -5.89 -22.07 -2.16
C THR A 387 -6.98 -22.08 -3.23
N ALA A 388 -7.74 -20.98 -3.38
CA ALA A 388 -8.74 -20.82 -4.43
C ALA A 388 -8.12 -20.94 -5.83
N ARG A 389 -7.04 -20.20 -6.07
CA ARG A 389 -6.34 -20.22 -7.36
C ARG A 389 -5.77 -21.59 -7.71
N PHE A 390 -5.24 -22.31 -6.71
CA PHE A 390 -4.75 -23.68 -6.89
C PHE A 390 -5.90 -24.63 -7.25
N ILE A 391 -7.04 -24.56 -6.56
CA ILE A 391 -8.24 -25.34 -6.89
C ILE A 391 -8.68 -25.07 -8.34
N MET A 392 -8.79 -23.80 -8.74
CA MET A 392 -9.15 -23.40 -10.12
C MET A 392 -8.17 -23.93 -11.18
N THR A 393 -6.94 -24.25 -10.77
CA THR A 393 -5.88 -24.82 -11.61
C THR A 393 -5.86 -26.36 -11.54
N ASN A 394 -6.83 -26.99 -10.88
CA ASN A 394 -6.95 -28.44 -10.64
C ASN A 394 -5.96 -29.01 -9.62
N ASP A 395 -5.37 -28.17 -8.78
CA ASP A 395 -4.46 -28.60 -7.73
C ASP A 395 -5.15 -28.58 -6.36
N LEU A 396 -5.29 -29.76 -5.75
CA LEU A 396 -5.85 -29.95 -4.41
C LEU A 396 -4.78 -30.29 -3.36
N SER A 397 -3.49 -30.11 -3.68
CA SER A 397 -2.37 -30.44 -2.78
C SER A 397 -2.41 -29.66 -1.46
N ARG A 398 -2.99 -28.45 -1.47
CA ARG A 398 -3.16 -27.60 -0.28
C ARG A 398 -4.37 -27.96 0.58
N VAL A 399 -5.33 -28.73 0.05
CA VAL A 399 -6.56 -29.09 0.76
C VAL A 399 -6.43 -30.50 1.33
N THR A 400 -6.11 -30.55 2.62
CA THR A 400 -6.00 -31.78 3.42
C THR A 400 -7.16 -31.87 4.41
N GLU A 401 -7.43 -33.05 4.97
CA GLU A 401 -8.47 -33.24 6.01
C GLU A 401 -8.26 -32.35 7.24
N GLN A 402 -7.03 -31.92 7.52
CA GLN A 402 -6.66 -31.10 8.67
C GLN A 402 -6.77 -29.59 8.44
N THR A 403 -6.97 -29.15 7.19
CA THR A 403 -7.13 -27.72 6.85
C THR A 403 -8.33 -27.15 7.61
N ASP A 404 -8.21 -26.00 8.28
CA ASP A 404 -9.35 -25.39 8.96
C ASP A 404 -10.41 -24.97 7.92
N ASP A 405 -11.68 -25.23 8.19
CA ASP A 405 -12.79 -24.79 7.33
C ASP A 405 -12.84 -23.27 7.19
N HIS A 406 -12.32 -22.58 8.21
CA HIS A 406 -12.10 -21.16 8.19
C HIS A 406 -11.10 -20.73 7.11
N ASP A 407 -10.05 -21.51 6.83
CA ASP A 407 -9.01 -21.14 5.86
C ASP A 407 -9.40 -21.48 4.41
N LEU A 408 -10.56 -22.10 4.20
CA LEU A 408 -11.02 -22.52 2.88
C LEU A 408 -11.75 -21.39 2.14
N PRO A 409 -11.46 -21.20 0.84
CA PRO A 409 -12.12 -20.19 0.02
C PRO A 409 -13.55 -20.58 -0.32
N PHE A 410 -14.45 -19.60 -0.41
CA PHE A 410 -15.77 -19.85 -0.96
C PHE A 410 -15.79 -19.64 -2.48
N GLN A 411 -15.19 -18.55 -2.96
CA GLN A 411 -14.98 -18.32 -4.39
C GLN A 411 -13.94 -19.32 -4.95
N ILE A 412 -14.38 -20.32 -5.73
CA ILE A 412 -13.49 -21.28 -6.42
C ILE A 412 -13.75 -21.46 -7.93
N TRP A 413 -14.47 -20.51 -8.56
CA TRP A 413 -14.92 -20.62 -9.97
C TRP A 413 -14.62 -19.42 -10.89
N TRP A 414 -14.01 -18.33 -10.39
CA TRP A 414 -13.67 -17.14 -11.19
C TRP A 414 -12.22 -16.69 -10.95
N PRO A 415 -11.47 -16.26 -11.99
CA PRO A 415 -11.87 -16.12 -13.40
C PRO A 415 -11.83 -17.44 -14.19
N GLN A 416 -11.33 -18.51 -13.58
CA GLN A 416 -11.16 -19.80 -14.22
C GLN A 416 -11.91 -20.89 -13.45
N ARG A 417 -12.47 -21.84 -14.18
CA ARG A 417 -13.18 -22.99 -13.63
C ARG A 417 -12.28 -24.22 -13.64
N ALA A 418 -12.22 -24.93 -12.52
CA ALA A 418 -11.60 -26.25 -12.45
C ALA A 418 -12.42 -27.29 -13.23
N LYS A 419 -11.84 -28.46 -13.46
CA LYS A 419 -12.50 -29.63 -14.03
C LYS A 419 -13.52 -30.23 -13.04
N PRO A 420 -14.59 -30.89 -13.52
CA PRO A 420 -15.61 -31.46 -12.63
C PRO A 420 -15.04 -32.48 -11.65
N GLU A 421 -14.04 -33.27 -12.05
CA GLU A 421 -13.39 -34.26 -11.20
C GLU A 421 -12.68 -33.61 -10.00
N THR A 422 -12.07 -32.44 -10.21
CA THR A 422 -11.43 -31.65 -9.15
C THR A 422 -12.46 -31.22 -8.11
N TYR A 423 -13.60 -30.68 -8.54
CA TYR A 423 -14.64 -30.23 -7.62
C TYR A 423 -15.27 -31.38 -6.82
N LEU A 424 -15.52 -32.53 -7.47
CA LEU A 424 -16.05 -33.70 -6.79
C LEU A 424 -15.05 -34.27 -5.77
N GLU A 425 -13.76 -34.32 -6.13
CA GLU A 425 -12.72 -34.74 -5.20
C GLU A 425 -12.55 -33.73 -4.04
N LEU A 426 -12.69 -32.43 -4.30
CA LEU A 426 -12.69 -31.40 -3.27
C LEU A 426 -13.83 -31.61 -2.27
N ALA A 427 -15.06 -31.81 -2.75
CA ALA A 427 -16.20 -32.08 -1.89
C ALA A 427 -16.06 -33.39 -1.10
N ARG A 428 -15.36 -34.39 -1.66
CA ARG A 428 -15.04 -35.65 -0.97
C ARG A 428 -14.02 -35.45 0.16
N ARG A 429 -12.96 -34.66 -0.08
CA ARG A 429 -11.92 -34.34 0.92
C ARG A 429 -12.42 -33.41 2.00
N LYS A 430 -13.24 -32.42 1.62
CA LYS A 430 -13.79 -31.38 2.48
C LYS A 430 -15.29 -31.20 2.25
N PRO A 431 -16.13 -31.97 2.96
CA PRO A 431 -17.59 -31.85 2.84
C PRO A 431 -18.13 -30.45 3.18
N SER A 432 -17.43 -29.67 4.01
CA SER A 432 -17.74 -28.27 4.31
C SER A 432 -17.77 -27.38 3.07
N MET A 433 -17.00 -27.72 2.02
CA MET A 433 -16.95 -26.96 0.76
C MET A 433 -18.04 -27.34 -0.25
N LYS A 434 -18.93 -28.29 0.07
CA LYS A 434 -20.04 -28.68 -0.82
C LYS A 434 -20.86 -27.50 -1.35
N PRO A 435 -21.19 -26.44 -0.57
CA PRO A 435 -21.90 -25.27 -1.09
C PRO A 435 -21.12 -24.54 -2.19
N ALA A 436 -19.83 -24.24 -1.94
CA ALA A 436 -18.94 -23.61 -2.91
C ALA A 436 -18.77 -24.47 -4.18
N VAL A 437 -18.60 -25.78 -4.00
CA VAL A 437 -18.50 -26.76 -5.10
C VAL A 437 -19.79 -26.82 -5.92
N ALA A 438 -20.96 -26.89 -5.29
CA ALA A 438 -22.24 -26.89 -5.99
C ALA A 438 -22.36 -25.66 -6.90
N ARG A 439 -22.03 -24.49 -6.36
CA ARG A 439 -22.08 -23.24 -7.13
C ARG A 439 -21.08 -23.22 -8.28
N ALA A 440 -19.86 -23.72 -8.07
CA ALA A 440 -18.86 -23.85 -9.11
C ALA A 440 -19.32 -24.77 -10.26
N LEU A 441 -19.98 -25.90 -9.94
CA LEU A 441 -20.52 -26.84 -10.93
C LEU A 441 -21.67 -26.22 -11.74
N LEU A 442 -22.56 -25.47 -11.08
CA LEU A 442 -23.64 -24.73 -11.74
C LEU A 442 -23.06 -23.68 -12.71
N VAL A 443 -22.14 -22.84 -12.22
CA VAL A 443 -21.46 -21.80 -13.02
C VAL A 443 -20.71 -22.40 -14.22
N ALA A 444 -20.14 -23.58 -14.06
CA ALA A 444 -19.41 -24.29 -15.12
C ALA A 444 -20.31 -25.10 -16.06
N ASP A 445 -21.61 -25.15 -15.81
CA ASP A 445 -22.59 -25.98 -16.51
C ASP A 445 -22.24 -27.50 -16.53
N TYR A 446 -21.77 -28.02 -15.39
CA TYR A 446 -21.38 -29.42 -15.22
C TYR A 446 -22.49 -30.29 -14.64
N GLN A 447 -23.58 -30.44 -15.40
CA GLN A 447 -24.79 -31.13 -14.96
C GLN A 447 -24.54 -32.53 -14.36
N SER A 448 -23.78 -33.40 -15.02
CA SER A 448 -23.55 -34.77 -14.50
C SER A 448 -22.83 -34.80 -13.16
N ALA A 449 -21.91 -33.85 -12.91
CA ALA A 449 -21.22 -33.72 -11.64
C ALA A 449 -22.15 -33.12 -10.57
N TRP A 450 -22.96 -32.13 -10.93
CA TRP A 450 -24.00 -31.55 -10.07
C TRP A 450 -24.99 -32.62 -9.57
N ASP A 451 -25.45 -33.50 -10.46
CA ASP A 451 -26.40 -34.57 -10.14
C ASP A 451 -25.81 -35.57 -9.13
N SER A 452 -24.49 -35.78 -9.19
CA SER A 452 -23.78 -36.69 -8.28
C SER A 452 -23.50 -36.08 -6.90
N LEU A 453 -23.66 -34.76 -6.75
CA LEU A 453 -23.35 -34.05 -5.52
C LEU A 453 -24.57 -33.99 -4.59
N ASP A 454 -24.37 -34.45 -3.36
CA ASP A 454 -25.34 -34.28 -2.27
C ASP A 454 -25.04 -33.01 -1.47
N PHE A 455 -25.94 -32.02 -1.54
CA PHE A 455 -25.83 -30.72 -0.87
C PHE A 455 -27.22 -30.17 -0.49
N LYS A 456 -27.26 -29.29 0.53
CA LYS A 456 -28.46 -28.53 0.92
C LYS A 456 -28.60 -27.31 -0.01
N PRO A 457 -29.75 -27.11 -0.68
CA PRO A 457 -30.04 -25.87 -1.40
C PRO A 457 -29.89 -24.63 -0.50
N TYR A 458 -29.38 -23.54 -1.06
CA TYR A 458 -29.20 -22.26 -0.37
C TYR A 458 -29.44 -21.10 -1.35
N HIS A 459 -29.67 -19.89 -0.82
CA HIS A 459 -30.14 -18.73 -1.59
C HIS A 459 -29.25 -18.37 -2.79
N GLY A 460 -27.93 -18.31 -2.60
CA GLY A 460 -27.00 -17.98 -3.68
C GLY A 460 -27.00 -18.97 -4.87
N LEU A 461 -27.38 -20.24 -4.68
CA LEU A 461 -27.57 -21.17 -5.82
C LEU A 461 -28.80 -20.83 -6.64
N LEU A 462 -29.88 -20.36 -5.99
CA LEU A 462 -31.10 -19.97 -6.67
C LEU A 462 -30.87 -18.71 -7.52
N VAL A 463 -30.14 -17.73 -6.99
CA VAL A 463 -29.72 -16.53 -7.73
C VAL A 463 -28.93 -16.92 -8.97
N GLU A 464 -27.93 -17.79 -8.81
CA GLU A 464 -27.11 -18.28 -9.92
C GLU A 464 -27.92 -19.10 -10.94
N ALA A 465 -28.80 -20.00 -10.47
CA ALA A 465 -29.64 -20.83 -11.32
C ALA A 465 -30.60 -20.01 -12.19
N ARG A 466 -31.20 -18.95 -11.62
CA ARG A 466 -32.09 -18.03 -12.35
C ARG A 466 -31.38 -17.21 -13.41
N ALA A 467 -30.11 -16.89 -13.17
CA ALA A 467 -29.27 -16.20 -14.14
C ALA A 467 -28.70 -17.16 -15.20
N SER A 468 -28.64 -18.46 -14.90
CA SER A 468 -28.11 -19.47 -15.81
C SER A 468 -28.96 -19.62 -17.07
N PRO A 469 -28.35 -19.76 -18.25
CA PRO A 469 -29.07 -20.08 -19.49
C PRO A 469 -29.63 -21.51 -19.48
N ASN A 470 -29.18 -22.38 -18.59
CA ASN A 470 -29.64 -23.75 -18.46
C ASN A 470 -30.76 -23.85 -17.40
N PRO A 471 -32.04 -24.05 -17.79
CA PRO A 471 -33.16 -24.06 -16.85
C PRO A 471 -33.18 -25.30 -15.94
N TYR A 472 -32.31 -26.28 -16.21
CA TYR A 472 -32.22 -27.51 -15.42
C TYR A 472 -31.93 -27.23 -13.94
N TYR A 473 -30.99 -26.32 -13.64
CA TYR A 473 -30.53 -26.09 -12.27
C TYR A 473 -31.64 -25.50 -11.37
N GLU A 474 -32.45 -24.58 -11.89
CA GLU A 474 -33.57 -24.01 -11.12
C GLU A 474 -34.62 -25.08 -10.82
N GLN A 475 -34.98 -25.88 -11.83
CA GLN A 475 -35.94 -26.98 -11.68
C GLN A 475 -35.45 -28.07 -10.71
N ASP A 476 -34.16 -28.41 -10.74
CA ASP A 476 -33.58 -29.37 -9.80
C ASP A 476 -33.54 -28.83 -8.37
N LEU A 477 -33.21 -27.54 -8.17
CA LEU A 477 -33.26 -26.90 -6.85
C LEU A 477 -34.68 -26.90 -6.27
N GLU A 478 -35.71 -26.63 -7.07
CA GLU A 478 -37.13 -26.75 -6.67
C GLU A 478 -37.47 -28.17 -6.19
N GLN A 479 -37.04 -29.19 -6.94
CA GLN A 479 -37.27 -30.58 -6.59
C GLN A 479 -36.54 -30.98 -5.31
N ARG A 480 -35.29 -30.54 -5.12
CA ARG A 480 -34.52 -30.78 -3.89
C ARG A 480 -35.18 -30.11 -2.68
N CYS A 481 -35.64 -28.87 -2.82
CA CYS A 481 -36.37 -28.16 -1.77
C CYS A 481 -37.64 -28.92 -1.37
N HIS A 482 -38.46 -29.35 -2.35
CA HIS A 482 -39.66 -30.13 -2.09
C HIS A 482 -39.36 -31.44 -1.37
N LYS A 483 -38.33 -32.18 -1.80
CA LYS A 483 -37.90 -33.44 -1.15
C LYS A 483 -37.42 -33.24 0.29
N MET A 484 -36.78 -32.10 0.58
CA MET A 484 -36.23 -31.77 1.90
C MET A 484 -37.22 -31.01 2.81
N GLY A 485 -38.43 -30.71 2.33
CA GLY A 485 -39.41 -29.91 3.08
C GLY A 485 -39.00 -28.44 3.28
N LEU A 486 -38.14 -27.91 2.40
CA LEU A 486 -37.68 -26.53 2.41
C LEU A 486 -38.57 -25.65 1.53
N SER A 487 -38.75 -24.39 1.94
CA SER A 487 -39.39 -23.37 1.11
C SER A 487 -38.34 -22.66 0.26
N ILE A 488 -38.49 -22.71 -1.06
CA ILE A 488 -37.54 -22.10 -2.01
C ILE A 488 -37.39 -20.58 -1.81
N ASP A 489 -38.46 -19.91 -1.37
CA ASP A 489 -38.47 -18.47 -1.09
C ASP A 489 -37.84 -18.09 0.26
N LYS A 490 -37.42 -19.08 1.06
CA LYS A 490 -36.86 -18.89 2.41
C LYS A 490 -35.55 -19.65 2.59
N LEU A 491 -34.79 -19.81 1.51
CA LEU A 491 -33.47 -20.42 1.60
C LEU A 491 -32.51 -19.50 2.36
N GLU A 492 -31.71 -20.09 3.23
CA GLU A 492 -30.65 -19.40 3.96
C GLU A 492 -29.42 -19.21 3.07
N GLY A 493 -28.53 -18.30 3.47
CA GLY A 493 -27.18 -18.19 2.91
C GLY A 493 -26.27 -19.34 3.35
N ALA A 494 -25.23 -19.63 2.55
CA ALA A 494 -24.23 -20.67 2.88
C ALA A 494 -22.78 -20.21 2.63
N GLY A 495 -22.58 -18.96 2.22
CA GLY A 495 -21.27 -18.39 1.90
C GLY A 495 -21.14 -16.97 2.46
N PRO A 496 -20.11 -16.22 2.05
CA PRO A 496 -20.01 -14.80 2.34
C PRO A 496 -21.29 -14.07 1.91
N ALA A 497 -21.84 -13.24 2.79
CA ALA A 497 -23.02 -12.40 2.48
C ALA A 497 -22.80 -11.58 1.20
N SER A 498 -21.53 -11.28 0.89
CA SER A 498 -21.11 -10.60 -0.32
C SER A 498 -21.49 -11.28 -1.63
N LEU A 499 -21.63 -12.61 -1.62
CA LEU A 499 -21.86 -13.42 -2.81
C LEU A 499 -23.30 -13.93 -2.87
N GLU A 500 -24.14 -13.68 -1.87
CA GLU A 500 -25.48 -14.29 -1.77
C GLU A 500 -26.44 -13.80 -2.86
N ASP A 501 -26.37 -12.52 -3.22
CA ASP A 501 -27.29 -11.85 -4.14
C ASP A 501 -26.69 -11.53 -5.51
N VAL A 502 -25.54 -12.14 -5.84
CA VAL A 502 -24.78 -11.83 -7.06
C VAL A 502 -24.65 -13.09 -7.91
N SER A 503 -24.73 -13.01 -9.23
CA SER A 503 -24.42 -14.11 -10.17
C SER A 503 -23.05 -13.94 -10.81
N VAL A 504 -22.48 -15.02 -11.36
CA VAL A 504 -21.31 -14.97 -12.23
C VAL A 504 -21.46 -13.98 -13.39
N HIS A 505 -22.68 -13.75 -13.85
CA HIS A 505 -22.98 -12.81 -14.93
C HIS A 505 -22.90 -11.33 -14.50
N ASP A 506 -22.90 -11.06 -13.20
CA ASP A 506 -22.69 -9.71 -12.65
C ASP A 506 -21.19 -9.40 -12.47
N PHE A 507 -20.31 -10.39 -12.64
CA PHE A 507 -18.86 -10.23 -12.51
C PHE A 507 -18.25 -9.80 -13.85
N ALA A 508 -18.44 -8.53 -14.19
CA ALA A 508 -17.58 -7.86 -15.17
C ALA A 508 -16.41 -7.20 -14.42
N ASP A 509 -15.26 -7.10 -15.07
CA ASP A 509 -14.24 -6.15 -14.60
C ASP A 509 -14.84 -4.75 -14.64
N ASP A 510 -14.51 -3.95 -13.63
CA ASP A 510 -14.99 -2.58 -13.55
C ASP A 510 -14.46 -1.79 -14.75
N THR A 511 -15.32 -0.94 -15.30
CA THR A 511 -14.97 -0.07 -16.41
C THR A 511 -15.47 1.33 -16.09
N THR A 512 -14.66 2.32 -16.41
CA THR A 512 -15.00 3.72 -16.26
C THR A 512 -14.89 4.43 -17.61
N THR A 513 -15.61 5.55 -17.74
CA THR A 513 -15.37 6.53 -18.80
C THR A 513 -14.74 7.81 -18.26
N LEU A 514 -14.60 7.91 -16.94
CA LEU A 514 -14.05 9.03 -16.22
C LEU A 514 -12.56 8.78 -15.95
N PHE A 515 -11.73 9.78 -16.19
CA PHE A 515 -10.34 9.77 -15.74
C PHE A 515 -9.88 11.17 -15.37
N HIS A 516 -8.92 11.23 -14.45
CA HIS A 516 -8.37 12.45 -13.88
C HIS A 516 -7.06 12.88 -14.58
N GLY A 517 -6.71 14.17 -14.44
CA GLY A 517 -5.42 14.71 -14.92
C GLY A 517 -4.19 14.14 -14.20
N SER A 518 -4.39 13.53 -13.03
CA SER A 518 -3.38 12.80 -12.27
C SER A 518 -3.96 11.52 -11.69
N LEU A 519 -3.09 10.56 -11.37
CA LEU A 519 -3.46 9.34 -10.65
C LEU A 519 -2.85 9.33 -9.25
N SER A 520 -3.58 8.74 -8.33
CA SER A 520 -3.29 8.56 -6.93
C SER A 520 -3.72 7.16 -6.46
N VAL A 521 -3.40 6.82 -5.21
CA VAL A 521 -3.87 5.58 -4.58
C VAL A 521 -5.39 5.58 -4.36
N ALA A 522 -6.00 6.76 -4.18
CA ALA A 522 -7.45 6.89 -3.96
C ALA A 522 -8.26 6.45 -5.18
N ASP A 523 -7.69 6.56 -6.37
CA ASP A 523 -8.35 6.19 -7.64
C ASP A 523 -8.46 4.66 -7.83
N PHE A 524 -7.95 3.87 -6.88
CA PHE A 524 -8.05 2.41 -6.87
C PHE A 524 -9.26 1.91 -6.03
N GLU A 525 -10.00 2.83 -5.39
CA GLU A 525 -11.15 2.50 -4.55
C GLU A 525 -12.42 2.21 -5.37
N ALA A 526 -13.03 1.05 -5.11
CA ALA A 526 -14.36 0.75 -5.63
C ALA A 526 -15.42 1.53 -4.82
N PHE A 527 -15.98 2.60 -5.41
CA PHE A 527 -17.03 3.43 -4.78
C PHE A 527 -18.41 2.76 -4.70
N ASP A 528 -18.58 1.58 -5.30
CA ASP A 528 -19.85 0.85 -5.27
C ASP A 528 -20.05 0.11 -3.94
N THR A 529 -21.25 0.22 -3.38
CA THR A 529 -21.71 -0.51 -2.19
C THR A 529 -21.85 -2.01 -2.38
N ARG A 530 -21.63 -2.52 -3.61
CA ARG A 530 -21.69 -3.95 -3.89
C ARG A 530 -20.47 -4.68 -3.32
N PRO A 531 -20.70 -5.75 -2.55
CA PRO A 531 -19.61 -6.55 -2.03
C PRO A 531 -18.78 -7.20 -3.14
N GLY A 532 -17.48 -7.39 -2.90
CA GLY A 532 -16.58 -7.90 -3.94
C GLY A 532 -16.58 -9.42 -4.12
N ILE A 533 -16.28 -9.86 -5.34
CA ILE A 533 -16.31 -11.28 -5.75
C ILE A 533 -15.28 -12.14 -5.01
N TYR A 534 -14.14 -11.57 -4.60
CA TYR A 534 -13.07 -12.31 -3.95
C TYR A 534 -13.37 -12.44 -2.45
N ASP A 535 -14.42 -13.18 -2.09
CA ASP A 535 -14.91 -13.36 -0.71
C ASP A 535 -15.17 -12.04 0.05
N GLY A 536 -15.69 -11.03 -0.67
CA GLY A 536 -16.00 -9.70 -0.13
C GLY A 536 -15.04 -8.59 -0.58
N TYR A 537 -13.88 -8.90 -1.15
CA TYR A 537 -12.94 -7.89 -1.64
C TYR A 537 -13.20 -7.49 -3.09
N ARG A 538 -13.18 -6.18 -3.33
CA ARG A 538 -13.24 -5.54 -4.65
C ARG A 538 -12.15 -4.48 -4.73
N VAL A 539 -11.54 -4.40 -5.90
CA VAL A 539 -10.60 -3.35 -6.28
C VAL A 539 -10.93 -2.95 -7.70
N ASP A 540 -10.94 -1.65 -7.96
CA ASP A 540 -11.20 -1.06 -9.27
C ASP A 540 -9.93 -0.34 -9.70
N VAL A 541 -9.39 -0.67 -10.87
CA VAL A 541 -8.23 0.03 -11.45
C VAL A 541 -8.56 0.64 -12.79
N SER A 542 -9.86 0.70 -13.12
CA SER A 542 -10.33 1.10 -14.44
C SER A 542 -9.93 2.54 -14.78
N GLU A 543 -9.83 3.42 -13.79
CA GLU A 543 -9.30 4.78 -13.99
C GLU A 543 -7.82 4.78 -14.33
N ALA A 544 -7.01 3.95 -13.67
CA ALA A 544 -5.58 3.82 -13.95
C ALA A 544 -5.33 3.18 -15.33
N GLU A 545 -6.09 2.16 -15.68
CA GLU A 545 -6.05 1.53 -17.01
C GLU A 545 -6.50 2.52 -18.10
N LEU A 546 -7.59 3.27 -17.87
CA LEU A 546 -8.07 4.26 -18.81
C LEU A 546 -7.06 5.39 -18.99
N TYR A 547 -6.52 5.92 -17.90
CA TYR A 547 -5.44 6.92 -17.93
C TYR A 547 -4.27 6.44 -18.77
N ALA A 548 -3.85 5.18 -18.61
CA ALA A 548 -2.72 4.60 -19.34
C ALA A 548 -2.94 4.53 -20.86
N VAL A 549 -4.17 4.26 -21.31
CA VAL A 549 -4.48 4.07 -22.74
C VAL A 549 -4.99 5.32 -23.46
N VAL A 550 -5.50 6.31 -22.72
CA VAL A 550 -6.02 7.56 -23.31
C VAL A 550 -4.86 8.40 -23.87
N PRO A 551 -5.01 8.94 -25.11
CA PRO A 551 -4.02 9.85 -25.70
C PRO A 551 -3.75 11.09 -24.85
N ASP A 552 -2.50 11.55 -24.86
CA ASP A 552 -2.06 12.72 -24.09
C ASP A 552 -2.87 13.98 -24.39
N GLU A 553 -3.37 14.13 -25.62
CA GLU A 553 -4.15 15.30 -26.05
C GLU A 553 -5.52 15.39 -25.36
N LEU A 554 -6.04 14.27 -24.84
CA LEU A 554 -7.30 14.24 -24.09
C LEU A 554 -7.08 14.34 -22.58
N ARG A 555 -5.83 14.31 -22.10
CA ARG A 555 -5.54 14.37 -20.68
C ARG A 555 -5.74 15.80 -20.16
N PRO A 556 -6.47 15.99 -19.04
CA PRO A 556 -6.56 17.27 -18.38
C PRO A 556 -5.18 17.86 -18.09
N THR A 557 -4.96 19.12 -18.48
CA THR A 557 -3.73 19.84 -18.12
C THR A 557 -3.73 20.30 -16.65
N ASP A 558 -4.91 20.39 -16.04
CA ASP A 558 -5.07 20.60 -14.59
C ASP A 558 -5.11 19.24 -13.90
N LYS A 559 -4.23 19.03 -12.90
CA LYS A 559 -4.15 17.77 -12.13
C LYS A 559 -5.50 17.36 -11.52
N PHE A 560 -6.32 18.35 -11.15
CA PHE A 560 -7.64 18.15 -10.55
C PHE A 560 -8.80 18.17 -11.56
N GLY A 561 -8.49 18.38 -12.85
CA GLY A 561 -9.47 18.25 -13.91
C GLY A 561 -9.82 16.80 -14.18
N HIS A 562 -11.01 16.57 -14.70
CA HIS A 562 -11.45 15.25 -15.17
C HIS A 562 -12.13 15.36 -16.53
N VAL A 563 -12.09 14.26 -17.26
CA VAL A 563 -12.77 14.10 -18.55
C VAL A 563 -13.63 12.84 -18.49
N ASP A 564 -14.89 12.98 -18.91
CA ASP A 564 -15.80 11.85 -19.12
C ASP A 564 -15.90 11.53 -20.62
N LEU A 565 -15.27 10.44 -21.05
CA LEU A 565 -15.30 9.97 -22.43
C LEU A 565 -16.70 9.57 -22.89
N GLY A 566 -17.56 9.08 -21.99
CA GLY A 566 -18.92 8.71 -22.31
C GLY A 566 -19.71 9.93 -22.74
N ARG A 567 -19.52 11.04 -22.03
CA ARG A 567 -20.06 12.35 -22.40
C ARG A 567 -19.45 12.89 -23.68
N LEU A 568 -18.12 12.82 -23.82
CA LEU A 568 -17.41 13.26 -25.02
C LEU A 568 -17.95 12.53 -26.28
N TYR A 569 -18.08 11.21 -26.22
CA TYR A 569 -18.59 10.41 -27.35
C TYR A 569 -20.08 10.63 -27.60
N PHE A 570 -20.88 10.82 -26.55
CA PHE A 570 -22.30 11.19 -26.70
C PHE A 570 -22.45 12.51 -27.44
N GLU A 571 -21.64 13.52 -27.10
CA GLU A 571 -21.66 14.83 -27.73
C GLU A 571 -21.10 14.79 -29.16
N GLN A 572 -20.07 13.97 -29.43
CA GLN A 572 -19.52 13.72 -30.77
C GLN A 572 -20.47 12.93 -31.69
N SER A 573 -21.36 12.10 -31.15
CA SER A 573 -22.31 11.32 -31.98
C SER A 573 -23.31 12.21 -32.74
N ASN A 574 -23.33 13.52 -32.47
CA ASN A 574 -24.20 14.49 -33.12
C ASN A 574 -23.48 15.49 -34.07
N GLU A 575 -22.14 15.59 -34.10
CA GLU A 575 -21.35 16.49 -34.98
C GLU A 575 -19.82 16.15 -34.89
N PRO A 576 -18.97 16.50 -35.89
CA PRO A 576 -17.52 16.25 -35.84
C PRO A 576 -16.83 16.97 -34.66
N PRO A 577 -15.63 16.53 -34.23
CA PRO A 577 -14.99 17.03 -33.01
C PRO A 577 -14.87 18.55 -33.04
N ASN A 578 -15.57 19.23 -32.14
CA ASN A 578 -15.47 20.67 -31.98
C ASN A 578 -15.04 20.99 -30.53
N GLU A 579 -14.43 22.16 -30.38
CA GLU A 579 -13.91 22.68 -29.09
C GLU A 579 -14.98 22.72 -28.00
N LYS A 580 -16.26 22.78 -28.40
CA LYS A 580 -17.43 22.82 -27.51
C LYS A 580 -17.70 21.47 -26.83
N ALA A 581 -17.66 20.36 -27.56
CA ALA A 581 -17.82 19.01 -26.97
C ALA A 581 -16.69 18.69 -25.97
N TYR A 582 -15.46 19.13 -26.29
CA TYR A 582 -14.35 19.00 -25.35
C TYR A 582 -14.55 19.85 -24.09
N SER A 583 -15.00 21.10 -24.24
CA SER A 583 -15.30 21.99 -23.11
C SER A 583 -16.47 21.51 -22.24
N GLU A 584 -17.41 20.75 -22.78
CA GLU A 584 -18.58 20.25 -22.04
C GLU A 584 -18.26 18.94 -21.30
N ALA A 585 -17.41 18.08 -21.87
CA ALA A 585 -16.89 16.86 -21.22
C ALA A 585 -15.80 17.14 -20.18
N TYR A 586 -15.10 18.28 -20.29
CA TYR A 586 -14.07 18.72 -19.35
C TYR A 586 -14.67 19.52 -18.18
N SER A 587 -14.30 19.13 -16.96
CA SER A 587 -14.62 19.90 -15.76
C SER A 587 -13.33 20.38 -15.08
N PRO A 588 -13.11 21.70 -14.91
CA PRO A 588 -11.97 22.23 -14.17
C PRO A 588 -12.08 21.97 -12.66
N GLY A 589 -10.96 21.71 -11.99
CA GLY A 589 -10.89 21.31 -10.57
C GLY A 589 -11.15 22.41 -9.53
N GLY A 590 -12.12 23.29 -9.76
CA GLY A 590 -12.43 24.46 -8.90
C GLY A 590 -13.88 24.60 -8.45
N GLY A 591 -14.75 23.64 -8.77
CA GLY A 591 -16.15 23.66 -8.32
C GLY A 591 -16.32 22.98 -6.97
N SER A 592 -16.50 23.76 -5.91
CA SER A 592 -16.93 23.26 -4.60
C SER A 592 -17.97 22.14 -4.73
N TYR A 593 -17.73 21.00 -4.11
CA TYR A 593 -18.71 19.94 -3.87
C TYR A 593 -19.87 20.52 -3.03
N ARG A 594 -20.77 21.30 -3.64
CA ARG A 594 -22.08 21.58 -3.05
C ARG A 594 -22.91 20.34 -3.28
N GLY A 595 -23.06 19.55 -2.21
CA GLY A 595 -23.84 18.33 -2.18
C GLY A 595 -25.11 18.43 -3.02
N ARG A 596 -25.18 17.61 -4.07
CA ARG A 596 -26.45 17.29 -4.72
C ARG A 596 -26.96 16.00 -4.10
N GLY A 597 -27.96 16.16 -3.25
CA GLY A 597 -28.74 15.06 -2.74
C GLY A 597 -29.34 14.22 -3.87
N ARG A 598 -29.53 12.93 -3.57
CA ARG A 598 -30.47 11.98 -4.18
C ARG A 598 -31.20 12.53 -5.41
N GLY A 599 -30.56 12.45 -6.56
CA GLY A 599 -31.18 12.68 -7.87
C GLY A 599 -31.14 11.36 -8.63
N ARG A 600 -32.32 10.78 -8.87
CA ARG A 600 -32.52 9.60 -9.73
C ARG A 600 -31.68 9.73 -11.00
N SER A 601 -30.90 8.70 -11.31
CA SER A 601 -30.43 8.40 -12.65
C SER A 601 -31.62 8.46 -13.62
N SER A 602 -31.73 9.52 -14.41
CA SER A 602 -32.54 9.51 -15.61
C SER A 602 -31.84 8.60 -16.60
N GLY A 603 -32.25 7.33 -16.61
CA GLY A 603 -31.77 6.35 -17.57
C GLY A 603 -31.99 6.86 -18.99
N VAL A 604 -30.92 6.85 -19.78
CA VAL A 604 -31.03 6.87 -21.23
C VAL A 604 -31.61 5.50 -21.63
N PRO A 605 -32.78 5.43 -22.28
CA PRO A 605 -33.42 4.17 -22.57
C PRO A 605 -32.74 3.51 -23.78
N TRP A 606 -31.95 2.47 -23.54
CA TRP A 606 -31.53 1.56 -24.60
C TRP A 606 -32.75 0.77 -25.08
N GLY A 607 -33.24 1.15 -26.27
CA GLY A 607 -34.39 0.56 -26.92
C GLY A 607 -34.15 -0.89 -27.32
N ARG A 608 -35.09 -1.76 -26.93
CA ARG A 608 -35.31 -3.07 -27.55
C ARG A 608 -35.75 -2.85 -29.01
N TYR A 609 -35.00 -3.40 -29.97
CA TYR A 609 -35.54 -3.66 -31.30
C TYR A 609 -36.47 -4.88 -31.26
N PRO A 610 -37.70 -4.82 -31.79
CA PRO A 610 -38.51 -5.99 -32.07
C PRO A 610 -38.26 -6.51 -33.50
N PRO A 611 -38.40 -7.83 -33.77
CA PRO A 611 -38.54 -8.30 -35.12
C PRO A 611 -39.99 -8.13 -35.63
N ARG A 612 -40.05 -7.73 -36.90
CA ARG A 612 -41.17 -7.54 -37.83
C ARG A 612 -42.37 -8.50 -37.66
N HIS A 613 -43.56 -8.05 -38.03
CA HIS A 613 -44.29 -8.62 -39.17
C HIS A 613 -45.40 -7.67 -39.66
N ALA A 614 -45.47 -7.57 -40.99
CA ALA A 614 -46.55 -6.95 -41.74
C ALA A 614 -47.75 -7.90 -41.83
N HIS A 615 -48.95 -7.38 -41.63
CA HIS A 615 -50.13 -7.61 -42.46
C HIS A 615 -51.16 -6.51 -42.21
#